data_AF-A0A7V6H410-F1
#
_entry.id   AF-A0A7V6H410-F1
#
_cell.length_a   1.000
_cell.length_b   1.000
_cell.length_c   1.000
_cell.angle_alpha   90.00
_cell.angle_beta   90.00
_cell.angle_gamma   90.00
#
_symmetry.space_group_name_H-M   'P 1'
#
loop_
_entity.id
_entity.type
_entity.pdbx_description
1 polymer ?
#
loop_
_entity_poly.entity_id
_entity_poly.type
_entity_poly.pdbx_seq_one_letter_code
_entity_poly.pdbx_strand_id
1 'polypeptide(L)'
;MKLKVQSAGDAFFVAINMEKRAIRMYERMLDIIKDEDILEVVKNILAEERQHLCTFSAWLDDSDGISENRQLLKLQAENIIFPGGLVELVRKGGAESQAELIKYAAEQEIFAMEHYEEFAKLCEGEAKDAFLAIALEEKEHLDTLLNMKGN
;
A
#
# COMPACT_ATOMS: atom_id res chain seq x y z
N MET A 1 15.11 -10.42 0.55
CA MET A 1 15.91 -9.27 0.07
C MET A 1 15.29 -8.01 0.65
N LYS A 2 16.05 -7.10 1.27
CA LYS A 2 15.50 -5.83 1.79
C LYS A 2 15.62 -4.75 0.71
N LEU A 3 14.61 -3.90 0.57
CA LEU A 3 14.66 -2.73 -0.30
C LEU A 3 15.77 -1.81 0.19
N LYS A 4 16.67 -1.38 -0.71
CA LYS A 4 17.75 -0.44 -0.39
C LYS A 4 17.25 1.00 -0.55
N VAL A 5 16.40 1.43 0.38
CA VAL A 5 15.94 2.82 0.47
C VAL A 5 17.03 3.64 1.17
N GLN A 6 17.58 4.65 0.50
CA GLN A 6 18.76 5.39 0.98
C GLN A 6 18.51 6.89 1.18
N SER A 7 17.37 7.38 0.71
CA SER A 7 17.01 8.80 0.76
C SER A 7 15.51 9.00 0.93
N ALA A 8 15.11 10.21 1.33
CA ALA A 8 13.69 10.60 1.36
C ALA A 8 13.03 10.43 -0.02
N GLY A 9 13.72 10.79 -1.11
CA GLY A 9 13.22 10.60 -2.48
C GLY A 9 13.01 9.13 -2.86
N ASP A 10 13.88 8.23 -2.39
CA ASP A 10 13.68 6.79 -2.56
C ASP A 10 12.47 6.30 -1.74
N ALA A 11 12.30 6.81 -0.52
CA ALA A 11 11.17 6.48 0.34
C ALA A 11 9.84 6.86 -0.30
N PHE A 12 9.70 8.11 -0.77
CA PHE A 12 8.50 8.55 -1.50
C PHE A 12 8.27 7.74 -2.77
N PHE A 13 9.34 7.44 -3.52
CA PHE A 13 9.22 6.62 -4.71
C PHE A 13 8.67 5.22 -4.40
N VAL A 14 9.17 4.57 -3.35
CA VAL A 14 8.68 3.25 -2.92
C VAL A 14 7.24 3.35 -2.43
N ALA A 15 6.90 4.33 -1.59
CA ALA A 15 5.56 4.55 -1.07
C ALA A 15 4.53 4.76 -2.17
N ILE A 16 4.82 5.59 -3.18
CA ILE A 16 3.95 5.78 -4.37
C ILE A 16 3.65 4.44 -5.08
N ASN A 17 4.63 3.54 -5.15
CA ASN A 17 4.42 2.23 -5.77
C ASN A 17 3.60 1.29 -4.88
N MET A 18 3.73 1.42 -3.55
CA MET A 18 2.90 0.72 -2.58
C MET A 18 1.43 1.17 -2.68
N GLU A 19 1.18 2.48 -2.72
CA GLU A 19 -0.16 3.05 -2.89
C GLU A 19 -0.84 2.62 -4.20
N LYS A 20 -0.13 2.72 -5.32
CA LYS A 20 -0.64 2.26 -6.62
C LYS A 20 -1.05 0.78 -6.60
N ARG A 21 -0.42 -0.02 -5.72
CA ARG A 21 -0.74 -1.43 -5.55
C ARG A 21 -1.94 -1.63 -4.63
N ALA A 22 -2.02 -0.92 -3.51
CA ALA A 22 -3.19 -0.93 -2.62
C ALA A 22 -4.46 -0.56 -3.40
N ILE A 23 -4.40 0.51 -4.20
CA ILE A 23 -5.49 0.92 -5.10
C ILE A 23 -5.94 -0.21 -6.03
N ARG A 24 -5.02 -0.87 -6.75
CA ARG A 24 -5.37 -1.99 -7.64
C ARG A 24 -5.94 -3.18 -6.89
N MET A 25 -5.48 -3.41 -5.66
CA MET A 25 -5.98 -4.48 -4.81
C MET A 25 -7.43 -4.21 -4.44
N TYR A 26 -7.73 -3.02 -3.91
CA TYR A 26 -9.07 -2.63 -3.53
C TYR A 26 -10.02 -2.50 -4.72
N GLU A 27 -9.58 -1.96 -5.85
CA GLU A 27 -10.35 -1.98 -7.11
C GLU A 27 -10.79 -3.40 -7.48
N ARG A 28 -9.90 -4.38 -7.34
CA ARG A 28 -10.22 -5.78 -7.62
C ARG A 28 -11.11 -6.41 -6.56
N MET A 29 -10.98 -6.01 -5.30
CA MET A 29 -11.88 -6.47 -4.24
C MET A 29 -13.32 -6.03 -4.51
N LEU A 30 -13.54 -4.82 -5.05
CA LEU A 30 -14.86 -4.34 -5.46
C LEU A 30 -15.53 -5.22 -6.53
N ASP A 31 -14.76 -5.86 -7.41
CA ASP A 31 -15.30 -6.78 -8.41
C ASP A 31 -15.77 -8.12 -7.81
N ILE A 32 -15.13 -8.55 -6.72
CA ILE A 32 -15.29 -9.89 -6.14
C ILE A 32 -16.31 -9.89 -5.00
N ILE A 33 -16.23 -8.92 -4.08
CA ILE A 33 -17.07 -8.83 -2.89
C ILE A 33 -18.52 -8.56 -3.32
N LYS A 34 -19.46 -9.24 -2.67
CA LYS A 34 -20.91 -9.13 -2.96
C LYS A 34 -21.69 -8.55 -1.79
N ASP A 35 -21.11 -8.56 -0.60
CA ASP A 35 -21.67 -7.97 0.60
C ASP A 35 -21.62 -6.44 0.50
N GLU A 36 -22.78 -5.76 0.60
CA GLU A 36 -22.89 -4.31 0.44
C GLU A 36 -22.20 -3.52 1.56
N ASP A 37 -22.23 -4.03 2.79
CA ASP A 37 -21.61 -3.36 3.94
C ASP A 37 -20.08 -3.38 3.78
N ILE A 38 -19.53 -4.53 3.36
CA ILE A 38 -18.09 -4.66 3.12
C ILE A 38 -17.66 -3.88 1.87
N LEU A 39 -18.49 -3.84 0.82
CA LEU A 39 -18.23 -3.04 -0.36
C LEU A 39 -18.09 -1.56 -0.03
N GLU A 40 -18.94 -1.02 0.84
CA GLU A 40 -18.86 0.40 1.20
C GLU A 40 -17.57 0.72 1.96
N VAL A 41 -17.16 -0.16 2.88
CA VAL A 41 -15.89 0.04 3.58
C VAL A 41 -14.70 -0.06 2.63
N VAL A 42 -14.69 -1.02 1.70
CA VAL A 42 -13.62 -1.13 0.69
C VAL A 42 -13.55 0.11 -0.21
N LYS A 43 -14.68 0.74 -0.54
CA LYS A 43 -14.68 2.01 -1.30
C LYS A 43 -14.07 3.15 -0.51
N ASN A 44 -14.33 3.23 0.80
CA ASN A 44 -13.78 4.27 1.65
C ASN A 44 -12.26 4.15 1.73
N ILE A 45 -11.77 2.96 2.04
CA ILE A 45 -10.31 2.69 2.07
C ILE A 45 -9.70 2.99 0.69
N LEU A 46 -10.32 2.55 -0.40
CA LEU A 46 -9.84 2.87 -1.76
C LEU A 46 -9.75 4.37 -2.03
N ALA A 47 -10.65 5.18 -1.48
CA ALA A 47 -10.60 6.64 -1.62
C ALA A 47 -9.43 7.23 -0.82
N GLU A 48 -9.17 6.71 0.38
CA GLU A 48 -8.04 7.06 1.24
C GLU A 48 -6.70 6.71 0.56
N GLU A 49 -6.54 5.51 0.00
CA GLU A 49 -5.32 5.13 -0.75
C GLU A 49 -5.04 6.05 -1.95
N ARG A 50 -6.11 6.51 -2.63
CA ARG A 50 -5.94 7.48 -3.72
C ARG A 50 -5.45 8.82 -3.20
N GLN A 51 -5.89 9.23 -2.01
CA GLN A 51 -5.43 10.44 -1.36
C GLN A 51 -3.98 10.28 -0.88
N HIS A 52 -3.61 9.15 -0.29
CA HIS A 52 -2.23 8.80 0.06
C HIS A 52 -1.30 8.90 -1.15
N LEU A 53 -1.70 8.30 -2.27
CA LEU A 53 -0.97 8.38 -3.53
C LEU A 53 -0.76 9.84 -3.97
N CYS A 54 -1.81 10.66 -3.90
CA CYS A 54 -1.71 12.08 -4.26
C CYS A 54 -0.74 12.81 -3.34
N THR A 55 -0.83 12.58 -2.03
CA THR A 55 0.05 13.18 -1.02
C THR A 55 1.51 12.80 -1.28
N PHE A 56 1.85 11.52 -1.39
CA PHE A 56 3.22 11.09 -1.64
C PHE A 56 3.75 11.55 -3.00
N SER A 57 2.89 11.59 -4.02
CA SER A 57 3.26 12.10 -5.36
C SER A 57 3.58 13.59 -5.35
N ALA A 58 2.91 14.38 -4.52
CA ALA A 58 3.20 15.81 -4.38
C ALA A 58 4.57 16.07 -3.72
N TRP A 59 5.04 15.16 -2.86
CA TRP A 59 6.35 15.25 -2.21
C TRP A 59 7.51 14.76 -3.08
N LEU A 60 7.24 13.92 -4.08
CA LEU A 60 8.26 13.45 -5.00
C LEU A 60 8.59 14.53 -6.02
N ASP A 61 9.66 15.30 -5.77
CA ASP A 61 10.26 16.15 -6.80
C ASP A 61 11.04 15.27 -7.79
N ASP A 62 10.53 15.17 -9.03
CA ASP A 62 11.13 14.39 -10.11
C ASP A 62 11.69 15.28 -11.22
N SER A 63 11.99 16.55 -10.91
CA SER A 63 12.56 17.52 -11.88
C SER A 63 13.87 17.04 -12.53
N ASP A 64 14.64 16.20 -11.83
CA ASP A 64 15.93 15.66 -12.28
C ASP A 64 15.84 14.25 -12.88
N GLY A 65 14.63 13.71 -13.05
CA GLY A 65 14.36 12.39 -13.60
C GLY A 65 14.63 11.21 -12.64
N ILE A 66 14.22 10.01 -13.07
CA ILE A 66 14.32 8.80 -12.25
C ILE A 66 15.78 8.34 -12.16
N SER A 67 16.40 8.55 -10.99
CA SER A 67 17.74 8.06 -10.66
C SER A 67 17.90 6.55 -10.89
N GLU A 68 19.13 6.10 -11.16
CA GLU A 68 19.44 4.68 -11.37
C GLU A 68 19.04 3.82 -10.16
N ASN A 69 19.16 4.37 -8.93
CA ASN A 69 18.69 3.71 -7.72
C ASN A 69 17.16 3.55 -7.70
N ARG A 70 16.38 4.55 -8.12
CA ARG A 70 14.92 4.45 -8.23
C ARG A 70 14.49 3.45 -9.30
N GLN A 71 15.24 3.31 -10.40
CA GLN A 71 15.00 2.26 -11.40
C GLN A 71 15.23 0.86 -10.81
N LEU A 72 16.31 0.67 -10.05
CA LEU A 72 16.57 -0.57 -9.32
C LEU A 72 15.50 -0.84 -8.27
N LEU A 73 15.08 0.17 -7.51
CA LEU A 73 13.99 0.06 -6.54
C LEU A 73 12.68 -0.32 -7.20
N LYS A 74 12.39 0.16 -8.42
CA LYS A 74 11.21 -0.26 -9.19
C LYS A 74 11.25 -1.78 -9.46
N LEU A 75 12.37 -2.28 -9.97
CA LEU A 75 12.55 -3.71 -10.26
C LEU A 75 12.56 -4.58 -8.99
N GLN A 76 13.08 -4.06 -7.88
CA GLN A 76 13.09 -4.74 -6.59
C GLN A 76 11.72 -4.70 -5.91
N ALA A 77 11.00 -3.58 -6.01
CA ALA A 77 9.62 -3.45 -5.57
C ALA A 77 8.75 -4.48 -6.30
N GLU A 78 8.91 -4.63 -7.62
CA GLU A 78 8.25 -5.66 -8.42
C GLU A 78 8.59 -7.12 -8.03
N ASN A 79 9.58 -7.38 -7.16
CA ASN A 79 9.93 -8.74 -6.71
C ASN A 79 9.79 -8.97 -5.20
N ILE A 80 10.01 -7.95 -4.37
CA ILE A 80 9.90 -7.99 -2.90
C ILE A 80 8.47 -7.67 -2.47
N ILE A 81 7.84 -6.71 -3.15
CA ILE A 81 6.46 -6.27 -2.89
C ILE A 81 5.47 -7.14 -3.71
N PHE A 82 5.99 -7.98 -4.61
CA PHE A 82 5.22 -8.83 -5.54
C PHE A 82 5.66 -10.31 -5.51
N PRO A 83 5.51 -11.06 -4.40
CA PRO A 83 5.30 -12.49 -4.53
C PRO A 83 3.85 -12.68 -5.03
N GLY A 84 3.64 -12.45 -6.33
CA GLY A 84 2.43 -12.86 -7.04
C GLY A 84 1.20 -11.95 -7.00
N GLY A 85 1.06 -11.07 -6.01
CA GLY A 85 -0.10 -10.17 -5.89
C GLY A 85 -1.46 -10.88 -5.82
N LEU A 86 -2.56 -10.12 -5.95
CA LEU A 86 -3.91 -10.70 -6.02
C LEU A 86 -4.08 -11.66 -7.20
N VAL A 87 -3.36 -11.47 -8.31
CA VAL A 87 -3.46 -12.37 -9.47
C VAL A 87 -2.91 -13.75 -9.14
N GLU A 88 -1.82 -13.85 -8.39
CA GLU A 88 -1.31 -15.14 -7.91
C GLU A 88 -2.15 -15.70 -6.76
N LEU A 89 -2.73 -14.85 -5.91
CA LEU A 89 -3.72 -15.27 -4.90
C LEU A 89 -4.94 -15.90 -5.59
N VAL A 90 -5.50 -15.24 -6.61
CA VAL A 90 -6.56 -15.78 -7.49
C VAL A 90 -6.09 -17.06 -8.18
N ARG A 91 -4.88 -17.08 -8.74
CA ARG A 91 -4.32 -18.25 -9.45
C ARG A 91 -4.09 -19.46 -8.53
N LYS A 92 -3.81 -19.23 -7.25
CA LYS A 92 -3.62 -20.28 -6.23
C LYS A 92 -4.92 -20.71 -5.55
N GLY A 93 -6.09 -20.22 -5.99
CA GLY A 93 -7.39 -20.50 -5.35
C GLY A 93 -7.64 -19.72 -4.06
N GLY A 94 -6.74 -18.80 -3.66
CA GLY A 94 -6.88 -17.96 -2.47
C GLY A 94 -7.88 -16.80 -2.63
N ALA A 95 -8.35 -16.51 -3.85
CA ALA A 95 -9.45 -15.54 -4.07
C ALA A 95 -10.83 -16.21 -4.11
N GLU A 96 -10.94 -17.47 -3.72
CA GLU A 96 -12.22 -18.20 -3.72
C GLU A 96 -13.10 -17.85 -2.51
N SER A 97 -12.59 -17.08 -1.53
CA SER A 97 -13.39 -16.59 -0.41
C SER A 97 -13.06 -15.14 -0.03
N GLN A 98 -14.10 -14.40 0.32
CA GLN A 98 -14.02 -13.03 0.83
C GLN A 98 -13.07 -12.90 2.04
N ALA A 99 -13.06 -13.90 2.93
CA ALA A 99 -12.22 -13.90 4.12
C ALA A 99 -10.72 -13.92 3.80
N GLU A 100 -10.30 -14.67 2.78
CA GLU A 100 -8.89 -14.70 2.34
C GLU A 100 -8.47 -13.39 1.68
N LEU A 101 -9.37 -12.72 0.95
CA LEU A 101 -9.11 -11.39 0.38
C LEU A 101 -8.95 -10.32 1.46
N ILE A 102 -9.85 -10.30 2.46
CA ILE A 102 -9.77 -9.39 3.60
C ILE A 102 -8.48 -9.63 4.40
N LYS A 103 -8.13 -10.90 4.62
CA LYS A 103 -6.86 -11.26 5.28
C LYS A 103 -5.65 -10.77 4.49
N TYR A 104 -5.66 -10.95 3.16
CA TYR A 104 -4.59 -10.46 2.30
C TYR A 104 -4.46 -8.94 2.36
N ALA A 105 -5.59 -8.21 2.34
CA ALA A 105 -5.60 -6.76 2.48
C ALA A 105 -5.03 -6.32 3.84
N ALA A 106 -5.46 -6.96 4.94
CA ALA A 106 -4.91 -6.67 6.27
C ALA A 106 -3.39 -6.91 6.36
N GLU A 107 -2.87 -7.96 5.70
CA GLU A 107 -1.42 -8.17 5.60
C GLU A 107 -0.71 -7.06 4.79
N GLN A 108 -1.40 -6.43 3.84
CA GLN A 108 -0.86 -5.26 3.13
C GLN A 108 -0.85 -4.02 3.99
N GLU A 109 -1.87 -3.79 4.81
CA GLU A 109 -1.90 -2.63 5.71
C GLU A 109 -0.79 -2.68 6.76
N ILE A 110 -0.54 -3.86 7.34
CA ILE A 110 0.61 -4.07 8.24
C ILE A 110 1.91 -3.74 7.50
N PHE A 111 2.06 -4.24 6.28
CA PHE A 111 3.27 -4.01 5.48
C PHE A 111 3.45 -2.53 5.15
N ALA A 112 2.38 -1.81 4.82
CA ALA A 112 2.39 -0.38 4.53
C ALA A 112 2.81 0.43 5.75
N MET A 113 2.11 0.24 6.87
CA MET A 113 2.41 0.87 8.16
C MET A 113 3.88 0.69 8.56
N GLU A 114 4.39 -0.55 8.57
CA GLU A 114 5.78 -0.83 8.95
C GLU A 114 6.78 -0.10 8.05
N HIS A 115 6.53 -0.04 6.75
CA HIS A 115 7.44 0.64 5.82
C HIS A 115 7.37 2.15 5.95
N TYR A 116 6.17 2.73 6.16
CA TYR A 116 6.00 4.17 6.31
C TYR A 116 6.64 4.68 7.60
N GLU A 117 6.55 3.92 8.70
CA GLU A 117 7.31 4.21 9.92
C GLU A 117 8.82 4.18 9.70
N GLU A 118 9.34 3.24 8.90
CA GLU A 118 10.77 3.20 8.56
C GLU A 118 11.17 4.35 7.62
N PHE A 119 10.33 4.70 6.64
CA PHE A 119 10.57 5.80 5.70
C PHE A 119 10.54 7.16 6.38
N ALA A 120 9.68 7.34 7.38
CA ALA A 120 9.64 8.53 8.22
C ALA A 120 10.99 8.80 8.91
N LYS A 121 11.78 7.78 9.22
CA LYS A 121 13.12 7.93 9.83
C LYS A 121 14.15 8.51 8.86
N LEU A 122 13.89 8.45 7.56
CA LEU A 122 14.74 9.00 6.49
C LEU A 122 14.33 10.43 6.09
N CYS A 123 13.26 10.96 6.68
CA CYS A 123 12.68 12.26 6.34
C CYS A 123 12.73 13.21 7.55
N GLU A 124 12.58 14.51 7.28
CA GLU A 124 12.47 15.56 8.30
C GLU A 124 11.29 16.50 7.98
N GLY A 125 10.81 17.21 9.00
CA GLY A 125 9.72 18.19 8.85
C GLY A 125 8.42 17.58 8.29
N GLU A 126 7.73 18.36 7.46
CA GLU A 126 6.42 18.00 6.89
C GLU A 126 6.44 16.66 6.10
N ALA A 127 7.56 16.31 5.47
CA ALA A 127 7.72 15.03 4.78
C ALA A 127 7.65 13.84 5.74
N LYS A 128 8.27 13.97 6.92
CA LYS A 128 8.20 12.96 7.98
C LYS A 128 6.80 12.86 8.55
N ASP A 129 6.17 14.01 8.79
CA ASP A 129 4.82 14.07 9.34
C ASP A 129 3.79 13.43 8.40
N ALA A 130 3.95 13.60 7.08
CA ALA A 130 3.13 12.94 6.07
C ALA A 130 3.22 11.40 6.15
N PHE A 131 4.43 10.84 6.26
CA PHE A 131 4.61 9.39 6.42
C PHE A 131 3.98 8.86 7.71
N LEU A 132 4.14 9.57 8.83
CA LEU A 132 3.59 9.12 10.12
C LEU A 132 2.07 9.26 10.18
N ALA A 133 1.50 10.29 9.56
CA ALA A 133 0.06 10.46 9.45
C ALA A 133 -0.55 9.31 8.64
N ILE A 134 0.00 9.03 7.46
CA ILE A 134 -0.50 7.95 6.60
C ILE A 134 -0.29 6.58 7.26
N ALA A 135 0.84 6.33 7.94
CA ALA A 135 1.04 5.10 8.71
C ALA A 135 -0.03 4.89 9.80
N LEU A 136 -0.55 5.97 10.39
CA LEU A 136 -1.66 5.89 11.33
C LEU A 136 -2.98 5.55 10.63
N GLU A 137 -3.24 6.14 9.46
CA GLU A 137 -4.40 5.82 8.63
C GLU A 137 -4.39 4.33 8.20
N GLU A 138 -3.23 3.77 7.81
CA GLU A 138 -3.13 2.33 7.49
C GLU A 138 -3.44 1.42 8.68
N LYS A 139 -3.14 1.89 9.89
CA LYS A 139 -3.52 1.15 11.10
C LYS A 139 -5.04 1.17 11.31
N GLU A 140 -5.71 2.27 10.99
CA GLU A 140 -7.17 2.36 11.03
C GLU A 140 -7.83 1.48 9.95
N HIS A 141 -7.23 1.41 8.75
CA HIS A 141 -7.61 0.45 7.71
C HIS A 141 -7.50 -0.99 8.21
N LEU A 142 -6.36 -1.34 8.84
CA LEU A 142 -6.13 -2.66 9.42
C LEU A 142 -7.19 -3.02 10.46
N ASP A 143 -7.44 -2.15 11.43
CA ASP A 143 -8.44 -2.38 12.48
C ASP A 143 -9.84 -2.60 11.86
N THR A 144 -10.16 -1.81 10.84
CA THR A 144 -11.40 -1.91 10.07
C THR A 144 -11.52 -3.27 9.35
N LEU A 145 -10.48 -3.72 8.66
CA LEU A 145 -10.46 -5.02 7.98
C LEU A 145 -10.51 -6.21 8.95
N LEU A 146 -9.85 -6.11 10.10
CA LEU A 146 -9.87 -7.16 11.12
C LEU A 146 -11.26 -7.32 11.73
N ASN A 147 -12.01 -6.22 11.89
CA ASN A 147 -13.39 -6.26 12.36
C ASN A 147 -14.34 -6.94 11.35
N MET A 148 -14.05 -6.89 10.05
CA MET A 148 -14.84 -7.61 9.03
C MET A 148 -14.65 -9.12 9.05
N LYS A 149 -13.48 -9.60 9.51
CA LYS A 149 -13.14 -11.03 9.55
C LYS A 149 -13.92 -11.79 10.62
N GLY A 150 -14.49 -11.09 11.60
CA GLY A 150 -15.17 -11.66 12.77
C GLY A 150 -16.68 -11.89 12.63
N ASN A 151 -17.28 -11.50 11.51
CA ASN A 151 -18.70 -11.75 11.17
C ASN A 151 -18.85 -12.93 10.21
#